data_AF-A0A258CM92-F1
#
_entry.id   AF-A0A258CM92-F1
#
_cell.length_a   1.000
_cell.length_b   1.000
_cell.length_c   1.000
_cell.angle_alpha   90.00
_cell.angle_beta   90.00
_cell.angle_gamma   90.00
#
_symmetry.space_group_name_H-M   'P 1'
#
loop_
_entity.id
_entity.type
_entity.pdbx_description
1 polymer ?
#
loop_
_entity_poly.entity_id
_entity_poly.type
_entity_poly.pdbx_seq_one_letter_code
_entity_poly.pdbx_strand_id
1 'polypeptide(L)' 'MQLSSLTAVSPVDGRYAGKTSALRPIFSEFGLIRCRVQVEVRWLQRLAAHSGIPEVASFSDEANA' A
#
# COMPACT_ATOMS: atom_id res chain seq x y z
N MET A 1 3.84 -18.21 -21.72
CA MET A 1 2.39 -18.12 -21.39
C MET A 1 2.20 -16.92 -20.46
N GLN A 2 1.09 -16.18 -20.55
CA GLN A 2 0.78 -15.09 -19.61
C GLN A 2 0.16 -15.63 -18.32
N LEU A 3 0.25 -14.85 -17.23
CA LEU A 3 -0.35 -15.20 -15.95
C LEU A 3 -1.89 -15.12 -16.04
N SER A 4 -2.54 -16.19 -15.61
CA SER A 4 -4.00 -16.34 -15.51
C SER A 4 -4.32 -17.28 -14.35
N SER A 5 -5.58 -17.37 -13.93
CA SER A 5 -5.97 -18.35 -12.90
C SER A 5 -5.66 -19.80 -13.30
N LEU A 6 -5.66 -20.13 -14.60
CA LEU A 6 -5.37 -21.49 -15.09
C LEU A 6 -3.87 -21.79 -15.18
N THR A 7 -3.04 -20.76 -15.41
CA THR A 7 -1.59 -20.88 -15.60
C THR A 7 -0.78 -20.52 -14.35
N ALA A 8 -1.43 -20.08 -13.27
CA ALA A 8 -0.79 -19.78 -12.00
C ALA A 8 -0.17 -21.04 -11.38
N VAL A 9 1.10 -20.96 -10.98
CA VAL A 9 1.85 -22.08 -10.38
C VAL A 9 1.27 -22.45 -9.01
N SER A 10 0.96 -21.45 -8.18
CA SER A 10 0.30 -21.66 -6.89
C SER A 10 -1.22 -21.74 -7.07
N PRO A 11 -1.90 -22.74 -6.49
CA PRO A 11 -3.36 -22.82 -6.55
C PRO A 11 -4.06 -21.70 -5.76
N VAL A 12 -3.35 -21.01 -4.86
CA VAL A 12 -3.86 -19.83 -4.11
C VAL A 12 -4.28 -18.72 -5.06
N ASP A 13 -3.48 -18.50 -6.12
CA ASP A 13 -3.75 -17.49 -7.15
C ASP A 13 -4.45 -18.06 -8.39
N GLY A 14 -4.62 -19.40 -8.43
CA GLY A 14 -5.29 -20.13 -9.50
C GLY A 14 -6.62 -20.75 -9.07
N ARG A 15 -6.64 -22.07 -8.82
CA ARG A 15 -7.84 -22.86 -8.46
C ARG A 15 -8.69 -22.22 -7.35
N TYR A 16 -8.05 -21.57 -6.38
CA TYR A 16 -8.71 -20.98 -5.21
C TYR A 16 -8.71 -19.46 -5.22
N ALA A 17 -8.37 -18.81 -6.34
CA ALA A 17 -8.33 -17.34 -6.46
C ALA A 17 -9.63 -16.65 -6.02
N GLY A 18 -10.79 -17.27 -6.32
CA GLY A 18 -12.08 -16.75 -5.89
C GLY A 18 -12.32 -16.82 -4.37
N LYS A 19 -11.61 -17.71 -3.66
CA LYS A 19 -11.67 -17.85 -2.20
C LYS A 19 -10.70 -16.92 -1.48
N THR A 20 -9.66 -16.43 -2.17
CA THR A 20 -8.57 -15.61 -1.63
C THR A 20 -8.56 -14.19 -2.19
N SER A 21 -9.58 -13.80 -2.96
CA SER A 21 -9.67 -12.48 -3.60
C SER A 21 -9.52 -11.31 -2.62
N ALA A 22 -10.08 -11.44 -1.40
CA ALA A 22 -9.95 -10.45 -0.33
C ALA A 22 -8.50 -10.25 0.18
N LEU A 23 -7.60 -11.22 -0.06
CA LEU A 23 -6.20 -11.13 0.33
C LEU A 23 -5.35 -10.33 -0.66
N ARG A 24 -5.78 -10.25 -1.93
CA ARG A 24 -5.06 -9.53 -3.00
C ARG A 24 -4.77 -8.06 -2.65
N PRO A 25 -5.73 -7.26 -2.15
CA PRO A 25 -5.42 -5.87 -1.78
C PRO A 25 -4.51 -5.75 -0.54
N ILE A 26 -4.11 -6.84 0.12
CA ILE A 26 -3.37 -6.79 1.40
C ILE A 26 -1.98 -7.41 1.25
N PHE A 27 -1.90 -8.66 0.78
CA PHE A 27 -0.66 -9.47 0.78
C PHE A 27 0.01 -9.59 -0.59
N SER A 28 -0.59 -9.05 -1.64
CA SER A 28 0.11 -8.94 -2.93
C SER A 28 1.16 -7.84 -2.87
N GLU A 29 2.00 -7.78 -3.90
CA GLU A 29 2.91 -6.65 -4.10
C GLU A 29 2.15 -5.31 -4.17
N PHE A 30 0.95 -5.28 -4.77
CA PHE A 30 0.10 -4.09 -4.73
C PHE A 30 -0.27 -3.70 -3.30
N GLY A 31 -0.68 -4.67 -2.45
CA GLY A 31 -1.03 -4.41 -1.06
C GLY A 31 0.16 -3.87 -0.26
N LEU A 32 1.34 -4.48 -0.45
CA LEU A 32 2.60 -4.03 0.14
C LEU A 32 2.94 -2.58 -0.28
N ILE A 33 2.92 -2.30 -1.58
CA ILE A 33 3.27 -0.97 -2.10
C ILE A 33 2.26 0.08 -1.64
N ARG A 34 0.96 -0.23 -1.61
CA ARG A 34 -0.08 0.67 -1.07
C ARG A 34 0.21 1.04 0.38
N CYS A 35 0.53 0.04 1.22
CA CYS A 35 0.85 0.30 2.61
C CYS A 35 2.17 1.08 2.77
N ARG A 36 3.19 0.81 1.95
CA ARG A 36 4.43 1.60 1.93
C ARG A 36 4.16 3.07 1.63
N VAL A 37 3.41 3.36 0.56
CA VAL A 37 3.04 4.75 0.20
C VAL A 37 2.28 5.42 1.34
N GLN A 38 1.32 4.72 1.94
CA GLN A 38 0.58 5.25 3.08
C GLN A 38 1.52 5.61 4.24
N VAL A 39 2.45 4.74 4.60
CA VAL A 39 3.41 4.99 5.69
C VAL A 39 4.32 6.16 5.36
N GLU A 40 4.89 6.23 4.15
CA GLU A 40 5.77 7.32 3.74
C GLU A 40 5.06 8.69 3.79
N VAL A 41 3.81 8.75 3.29
CA VAL A 41 3.00 9.98 3.36
C VAL A 41 2.72 10.37 4.81
N ARG A 42 2.24 9.44 5.64
CA ARG A 42 1.92 9.74 7.05
C ARG A 42 3.18 10.06 7.86
N TRP A 43 4.32 9.48 7.51
CA TRP A 43 5.62 9.81 8.10
C TRP A 43 6.01 11.26 7.78
N LEU A 44 5.95 11.66 6.51
CA LEU A 44 6.26 13.02 6.10
C LEU A 44 5.32 14.05 6.73
N GLN A 45 4.01 13.77 6.76
CA GLN A 45 3.03 14.61 7.47
C GLN A 45 3.37 14.73 8.96
N ARG A 46 3.83 13.64 9.59
CA ARG A 46 4.23 13.67 11.00
C ARG A 46 5.47 14.50 11.24
N LEU A 47 6.46 14.44 10.35
CA LEU A 47 7.65 15.30 10.41
C LEU A 47 7.26 16.78 10.28
N ALA A 48 6.41 17.11 9.29
CA ALA A 48 5.92 18.47 9.07
C ALA A 48 5.13 19.04 10.27
N ALA A 49 4.39 18.20 10.98
CA ALA A 49 3.62 18.60 12.15
C ALA A 49 4.45 18.71 13.44
N HIS A 50 5.73 18.32 13.43
CA HIS A 50 6.55 18.27 14.63
C HIS A 50 7.32 19.58 14.82
N SER A 51 7.01 20.31 15.90
CA SER A 51 7.64 21.61 16.21
C SER A 51 9.16 21.57 16.40
N GLY A 52 9.73 20.39 16.64
CA GLY A 52 11.17 20.19 16.79
C GLY A 52 11.94 20.04 15.47
N ILE A 53 11.28 20.01 14.31
CA ILE A 53 11.90 19.84 12.99
C ILE A 53 11.55 21.08 12.12
N PRO A 54 12.30 22.18 12.26
CA PRO A 54 12.00 23.42 11.55
C PRO A 54 12.25 23.34 10.03
N GLU A 55 13.01 22.36 9.55
CA GLU A 55 13.33 22.17 8.13
C GLU A 55 12.12 21.72 7.30
N VAL A 56 11.06 21.23 7.95
CA VAL A 56 9.83 20.78 7.29
C VAL A 56 8.67 21.61 7.83
N ALA A 57 8.21 22.58 7.05
CA ALA A 57 7.07 23.41 7.42
C ALA A 57 5.77 22.60 7.50
N SER A 58 4.86 23.02 8.38
CA SER A 58 3.51 22.45 8.47
C SER A 58 2.81 22.51 7.12
N PHE A 59 2.19 21.39 6.74
CA PHE A 59 1.39 21.30 5.52
C PHE A 59 0.01 21.94 5.70
N SER A 60 -0.61 22.33 4.58
CA SER A 60 -2.00 22.83 4.60
C SER A 60 -2.99 21.72 4.96
N ASP A 61 -4.21 22.11 5.31
CA ASP A 61 -5.27 21.15 5.62
C ASP A 61 -5.60 20.25 4.42
N GLU A 62 -5.55 20.78 3.19
CA GLU A 62 -5.76 20.02 1.96
C GLU A 62 -4.69 18.94 1.74
N ALA A 63 -3.43 19.24 2.09
CA ALA A 63 -2.33 18.30 1.98
C ALA A 63 -2.31 17.25 3.11
N ASN A 64 -3.05 17.49 4.20
CA ASN A 64 -3.18 16.56 5.32
C ASN A 64 -4.39 15.61 5.20
N ALA A 65 -5.38 15.95 4.38
CA ALA A 65 -6.55 15.11 4.09
C ALA A 65 -6.14 13.72 3.56
#